data_AF-A0A5N5IBL5-F1
#
_entry.id   AF-A0A5N5IBL5-F1
#
_cell.length_a   1.000
_cell.length_b   1.000
_cell.length_c   1.000
_cell.angle_alpha   90.00
_cell.angle_beta   90.00
_cell.angle_gamma   90.00
#
_symmetry.space_group_name_H-M   'P 1'
#
loop_
_entity.id
_entity.type
_entity.pdbx_description
1 polymer ?
#
loop_
_entity_poly.entity_id
_entity_poly.type
_entity_poly.pdbx_seq_one_letter_code
_entity_poly.pdbx_strand_id
1 'polypeptide(L)'
;MRTMKPCLLFLVLLICLCQTQISNSIFDKMRVHVINGLTKETLNVHCQSKDDDLGSHDVSVNEEYSWKFRLNFWDSTLFFCNLSWKGGHKSFDAYSSAITDECEESDCRWRATDDGIYLFIIKHKVYVQKYKWEP
;
A
#
# COMPACT_ATOMS: atom_id res chain seq x y z
N MET A 1 52.28 -4.60 15.29
CA MET A 1 51.45 -3.63 14.54
C MET A 1 51.42 -4.02 13.07
N ARG A 2 50.31 -4.55 12.56
CA ARG A 2 50.18 -4.85 11.13
C ARG A 2 49.74 -3.58 10.41
N THR A 3 50.60 -3.05 9.55
CA THR A 3 50.31 -1.87 8.72
C THR A 3 49.19 -2.21 7.75
N MET A 4 48.07 -1.49 7.84
CA MET A 4 46.99 -1.58 6.87
C MET A 4 47.52 -1.19 5.49
N LYS A 5 47.34 -2.07 4.49
CA LYS A 5 47.84 -1.86 3.12
C LYS A 5 47.19 -0.59 2.53
N PRO A 6 47.95 0.33 1.91
CA PRO A 6 47.41 1.57 1.36
C PRO A 6 46.31 1.33 0.31
N CYS A 7 46.34 0.19 -0.37
CA CYS A 7 45.28 -0.26 -1.28
C CYS A 7 43.93 -0.49 -0.57
N LEU A 8 43.96 -1.03 0.66
CA LEU A 8 42.75 -1.24 1.46
C LEU A 8 42.15 0.09 1.94
N LEU A 9 43.01 1.06 2.29
CA LEU A 9 42.57 2.42 2.64
C LEU A 9 41.96 3.15 1.44
N PHE A 10 42.57 3.02 0.25
CA PHE A 10 42.03 3.58 -1.00
C PHE A 10 40.69 2.96 -1.37
N LEU A 11 40.54 1.63 -1.23
CA LEU A 11 39.28 0.94 -1.48
C LEU A 11 38.17 1.42 -0.52
N VAL A 12 38.49 1.60 0.76
CA VAL A 12 37.54 2.13 1.76
C VAL A 12 37.17 3.59 1.48
N LEU A 13 38.13 4.42 1.04
CA LEU A 13 37.86 5.80 0.64
C LEU A 13 36.98 5.88 -0.62
N LEU A 14 37.21 5.01 -1.61
CA LEU A 14 36.37 4.91 -2.81
C LEU A 14 34.94 4.49 -2.46
N ILE A 15 34.76 3.57 -1.51
CA ILE A 15 33.44 3.16 -1.01
C ILE A 15 32.75 4.33 -0.28
N CYS A 16 33.47 5.09 0.57
CA CYS A 16 32.93 6.27 1.26
C CYS A 16 32.56 7.42 0.30
N LEU A 17 33.36 7.64 -0.76
CA LEU A 17 33.07 8.65 -1.78
C LEU A 17 31.94 8.23 -2.72
N CYS A 18 31.67 6.93 -2.87
CA CYS A 18 30.51 6.39 -3.59
C CYS A 18 29.19 6.53 -2.79
N GLN A 19 29.24 6.94 -1.52
CA GLN A 19 28.03 7.16 -0.71
C GLN A 19 27.27 8.44 -1.08
N THR A 20 27.80 9.26 -1.98
CA THR A 20 27.06 10.41 -2.48
C THR A 20 26.03 9.93 -3.51
N GLN A 21 24.74 10.04 -3.14
CA GLN A 21 23.52 9.82 -3.93
C GLN A 21 22.75 8.48 -3.78
N ILE A 22 22.86 7.71 -2.69
CA ILE A 22 21.78 6.76 -2.32
C ILE A 22 20.70 7.50 -1.52
N SER A 23 20.18 8.59 -2.07
CA SER A 23 19.05 9.30 -1.48
C SER A 23 18.08 9.67 -2.59
N ASN A 24 17.26 8.69 -2.98
CA ASN A 24 15.81 8.82 -3.12
C ASN A 24 15.21 7.48 -3.62
N SER A 25 15.23 6.48 -2.73
CA SER A 25 14.50 5.21 -2.78
C SER A 25 14.77 4.23 -3.93
N ILE A 26 15.44 3.15 -3.60
CA ILE A 26 15.60 1.95 -4.45
C ILE A 26 14.26 1.21 -4.64
N PHE A 27 13.27 1.43 -3.77
CA PHE A 27 12.00 0.70 -3.80
C PHE A 27 10.85 1.52 -4.37
N ASP A 28 9.98 0.84 -5.12
CA ASP A 28 8.77 1.43 -5.71
C ASP A 28 7.85 1.98 -4.61
N LYS A 29 7.29 3.15 -4.87
CA LYS A 29 6.32 3.81 -3.98
C LYS A 29 4.93 3.37 -4.38
N MET A 30 4.27 2.64 -3.50
CA MET A 30 2.88 2.26 -3.66
C MET A 30 1.97 3.23 -2.92
N ARG A 31 0.78 3.45 -3.46
CA ARG A 31 -0.33 4.12 -2.77
C ARG A 31 -1.57 3.26 -2.83
N VAL A 32 -2.26 3.13 -1.70
CA VAL A 32 -3.59 2.50 -1.62
C VAL A 32 -4.60 3.56 -1.26
N HIS A 33 -5.75 3.52 -1.90
CA HIS A 33 -6.91 4.36 -1.63
C HIS A 33 -8.10 3.50 -1.30
N VAL A 34 -8.84 3.89 -0.27
CA VAL A 34 -10.14 3.33 0.10
C VAL A 34 -11.15 4.47 0.04
N ILE A 35 -11.96 4.47 -1.02
CA ILE A 35 -12.94 5.51 -1.32
C ILE A 35 -14.30 5.07 -0.78
N ASN A 36 -14.95 5.93 0.01
CA ASN A 36 -16.33 5.70 0.44
C ASN A 36 -17.31 6.13 -0.67
N GLY A 37 -17.88 5.14 -1.36
CA GLY A 37 -18.96 5.31 -2.33
C GLY A 37 -20.32 4.84 -1.83
N LEU A 38 -20.50 4.67 -0.51
CA LEU A 38 -21.80 4.39 0.12
C LEU A 38 -22.76 5.57 -0.11
N THR A 39 -24.07 5.29 -0.16
CA THR A 39 -25.05 6.35 -0.47
C THR A 39 -25.21 7.36 0.68
N LYS A 40 -25.12 6.91 1.94
CA LYS A 40 -25.45 7.75 3.12
C LYS A 40 -24.57 7.51 4.35
N GLU A 41 -23.85 6.40 4.39
CA GLU A 41 -23.24 5.90 5.60
C GLU A 41 -21.75 6.24 5.63
N THR A 42 -21.22 6.47 6.83
CA THR A 42 -19.78 6.61 7.05
C THR A 42 -19.15 5.22 7.00
N LEU A 43 -18.03 5.10 6.31
CA LEU A 43 -17.27 3.87 6.21
C LEU A 43 -16.15 3.90 7.25
N ASN A 44 -16.13 2.93 8.15
CA ASN A 44 -14.99 2.71 9.02
C ASN A 44 -13.97 1.84 8.29
N VAL A 45 -12.74 2.33 8.20
CA VAL A 45 -11.61 1.69 7.51
C VAL A 45 -10.51 1.44 8.52
N HIS A 46 -10.22 0.18 8.81
CA HIS A 46 -9.06 -0.20 9.61
C HIS A 46 -8.10 -1.01 8.74
N CYS A 47 -6.87 -0.56 8.60
CA CYS A 47 -5.88 -1.23 7.75
C CYS A 47 -4.59 -1.44 8.52
N GLN A 48 -3.93 -2.57 8.29
CA GLN A 48 -2.64 -2.85 8.89
C GLN A 48 -1.83 -3.80 8.01
N SER A 49 -0.52 -3.80 8.23
CA SER A 49 0.40 -4.83 7.75
C SER A 49 0.77 -5.75 8.92
N LYS A 50 1.77 -6.62 8.72
CA LYS A 50 2.34 -7.40 9.82
C LYS A 50 3.04 -6.52 10.87
N ASP A 51 3.71 -5.46 10.41
CA ASP A 51 4.66 -4.69 11.22
C ASP A 51 4.11 -3.30 11.60
N ASP A 52 3.16 -2.77 10.83
CA ASP A 52 2.59 -1.43 11.00
C ASP A 52 1.05 -1.48 11.03
N ASP A 53 0.46 -1.01 12.13
CA ASP A 53 -0.98 -0.74 12.24
C ASP A 53 -1.25 0.72 11.82
N LEU A 54 -2.10 0.91 10.79
CA LEU A 54 -2.46 2.23 10.29
C LEU A 54 -3.66 2.83 11.06
N GLY A 55 -4.30 2.04 11.92
CA GLY A 55 -5.44 2.43 12.75
C GLY A 55 -6.76 2.45 12.01
N SER A 56 -7.80 2.87 12.73
CA SER A 56 -9.16 3.04 12.22
C SER A 56 -9.43 4.48 11.80
N HIS A 57 -10.10 4.64 10.66
CA HIS A 57 -10.45 5.93 10.06
C HIS A 57 -11.92 5.92 9.67
N ASP A 58 -12.66 6.94 10.09
CA ASP A 58 -14.03 7.17 9.65
C ASP A 58 -14.01 8.03 8.38
N VAL A 59 -14.49 7.47 7.27
CA VAL A 59 -14.46 8.11 5.95
C VAL A 59 -15.87 8.52 5.56
N SER A 60 -16.11 9.82 5.39
CA SER A 60 -17.43 10.33 5.00
C SER A 60 -17.79 9.95 3.56
N VAL A 61 -19.07 10.05 3.22
CA VAL A 61 -19.56 9.77 1.85
C VAL A 61 -18.80 10.63 0.83
N ASN A 62 -18.30 9.99 -0.23
CA ASN A 62 -17.46 10.56 -1.30
C ASN A 62 -16.06 11.03 -0.88
N GLU A 63 -15.63 10.77 0.35
CA GLU A 63 -14.24 10.96 0.78
C GLU A 63 -13.42 9.68 0.60
N GLU A 64 -12.10 9.79 0.83
CA GLU A 64 -11.18 8.67 0.78
C GLU A 64 -10.20 8.68 1.94
N TYR A 65 -9.80 7.48 2.37
CA TYR A 65 -8.61 7.25 3.17
C TYR A 65 -7.50 6.68 2.27
N SER A 66 -6.30 7.25 2.31
CA SER A 66 -5.17 6.75 1.54
C SER A 66 -3.87 6.80 2.31
N TRP A 67 -2.97 5.87 2.00
CA TRP A 67 -1.63 5.83 2.56
C TRP A 67 -0.62 5.43 1.49
N LYS A 68 0.65 5.78 1.76
CA LYS A 68 1.78 5.44 0.92
C LYS A 68 2.74 4.56 1.68
N PHE A 69 3.32 3.60 1.00
CA PHE A 69 4.39 2.78 1.53
C PHE A 69 5.41 2.50 0.43
N ARG A 70 6.51 1.84 0.82
CA ARG A 70 7.55 1.40 -0.10
C ARG A 70 7.61 -0.12 -0.05
N LEU A 71 7.81 -0.74 -1.21
CA LEU A 71 8.06 -2.17 -1.25
C LEU A 71 9.31 -2.52 -0.46
N ASN A 72 9.27 -3.64 0.27
CA ASN A 72 10.46 -4.17 0.88
C ASN A 72 11.28 -4.97 -0.16
N PHE A 73 12.57 -5.18 0.11
CA PHE A 73 13.47 -5.89 -0.81
C PHE A 73 13.03 -7.33 -1.16
N TRP A 74 12.13 -7.91 -0.37
CA TRP A 74 11.66 -9.28 -0.52
C TRP A 74 10.27 -9.38 -1.16
N ASP A 75 9.70 -8.27 -1.65
CA ASP A 75 8.35 -8.19 -2.24
C ASP A 75 7.26 -8.92 -1.43
N SER A 76 7.41 -8.92 -0.11
CA SER A 76 6.52 -9.61 0.83
C SER A 76 5.55 -8.66 1.52
N THR A 77 5.42 -7.44 1.00
CA THR A 77 4.59 -6.39 1.62
C THR A 77 3.11 -6.73 1.45
N LEU A 78 2.38 -6.73 2.56
CA LEU A 78 0.96 -7.05 2.64
C LEU A 78 0.28 -6.00 3.51
N PHE A 79 -0.80 -5.42 3.03
CA PHE A 79 -1.75 -4.64 3.82
C PHE A 79 -3.12 -5.28 3.71
N PHE A 80 -3.67 -5.68 4.84
CA PHE A 80 -5.04 -6.16 4.94
C PHE A 80 -5.89 -5.13 5.65
N CYS A 81 -7.12 -4.96 5.17
CA CYS A 81 -8.06 -3.98 5.67
C CYS A 81 -9.35 -4.67 6.09
N ASN A 82 -9.91 -4.20 7.21
CA ASN A 82 -11.28 -4.41 7.60
C ASN A 82 -12.07 -3.12 7.31
N LEU A 83 -13.07 -3.25 6.45
CA LEU A 83 -14.02 -2.19 6.16
C LEU A 83 -15.33 -2.56 6.84
N SER A 84 -15.95 -1.61 7.52
CA SER A 84 -17.25 -1.82 8.14
C SER A 84 -18.13 -0.59 8.06
N TRP A 85 -19.42 -0.84 7.96
CA TRP A 85 -20.47 0.16 7.97
C TRP A 85 -21.77 -0.48 8.47
N LYS A 86 -22.84 0.30 8.56
CA LYS A 86 -24.13 -0.19 9.08
C LYS A 86 -24.68 -1.42 8.33
N GLY A 87 -24.39 -1.57 7.04
CA GLY A 87 -24.91 -2.64 6.19
C GLY A 87 -24.06 -3.90 6.15
N GLY A 88 -22.89 -3.91 6.77
CA GLY A 88 -22.02 -5.09 6.81
C GLY A 88 -20.54 -4.74 6.96
N HIS A 89 -19.71 -5.77 6.90
CA HIS A 89 -18.26 -5.64 7.01
C HIS A 89 -17.55 -6.55 6.02
N LYS A 90 -16.26 -6.29 5.78
CA LYS A 90 -15.41 -7.17 5.00
C LYS A 90 -13.95 -6.98 5.36
N SER A 91 -13.26 -8.09 5.62
CA SER A 91 -11.80 -8.15 5.65
C SER A 91 -11.25 -8.63 4.31
N PHE A 92 -10.24 -7.97 3.78
CA PHE A 92 -9.56 -8.35 2.54
C PHE A 92 -8.14 -7.78 2.46
N ASP A 93 -7.33 -8.32 1.54
CA ASP A 93 -6.00 -7.80 1.25
C ASP A 93 -6.12 -6.58 0.31
N ALA A 94 -5.97 -5.39 0.87
CA ALA A 94 -6.00 -4.15 0.10
C ALA A 94 -4.73 -3.93 -0.72
N TYR A 95 -3.62 -4.56 -0.30
CA TYR A 95 -2.40 -4.69 -1.09
C TYR A 95 -1.70 -6.01 -0.79
N SER A 96 -1.30 -6.74 -1.84
CA SER A 96 -0.36 -7.85 -1.76
C SER A 96 0.44 -7.94 -3.05
N SER A 97 1.61 -8.60 -3.02
CA SER A 97 2.42 -8.79 -4.24
C SER A 97 1.69 -9.57 -5.35
N ALA A 98 0.66 -10.36 -4.98
CA ALA A 98 -0.15 -11.12 -5.94
C ALA A 98 -1.17 -10.25 -6.70
N ILE A 99 -1.57 -9.09 -6.16
CA ILE A 99 -2.53 -8.18 -6.81
C ILE A 99 -1.85 -6.95 -7.44
N THR A 100 -0.51 -6.89 -7.42
CA THR A 100 0.26 -5.78 -7.97
C THR A 100 -0.03 -5.54 -9.45
N ASP A 101 -0.24 -6.59 -10.23
CA ASP A 101 -0.58 -6.50 -11.65
C ASP A 101 -1.93 -5.78 -11.89
N GLU A 102 -2.84 -5.82 -10.91
CA GLU A 102 -4.11 -5.10 -10.97
C GLU A 102 -3.97 -3.64 -10.48
N CYS A 103 -3.01 -3.39 -9.60
CA CYS A 103 -2.61 -2.07 -9.11
C CYS A 103 -1.51 -1.45 -9.98
N GLU A 104 -1.82 -1.25 -11.26
CA GLU A 104 -0.89 -0.63 -12.21
C GLU A 104 -0.50 0.80 -11.77
N GLU A 105 0.62 1.32 -12.28
CA GLU A 105 1.13 2.67 -11.96
C GLU A 105 1.38 2.93 -10.46
N SER A 106 1.56 1.87 -9.68
CA SER A 106 1.79 1.92 -8.24
C SER A 106 0.62 2.53 -7.44
N ASP A 107 -0.61 2.37 -7.93
CA ASP A 107 -1.81 3.00 -7.36
C ASP A 107 -2.99 2.00 -7.30
N CYS A 108 -3.29 1.50 -6.09
CA CYS A 108 -4.44 0.62 -5.83
C CYS A 108 -5.65 1.44 -5.40
N ARG A 109 -6.72 1.46 -6.20
CA ARG A 109 -7.95 2.21 -5.89
C ARG A 109 -9.11 1.28 -5.58
N TRP A 110 -9.45 1.21 -4.29
CA TRP A 110 -10.64 0.51 -3.80
C TRP A 110 -11.81 1.48 -3.63
N ARG A 111 -13.00 1.04 -4.02
CA ARG A 111 -14.25 1.77 -3.79
C ARG A 111 -15.26 0.86 -3.11
N ALA A 112 -15.73 1.27 -1.94
CA ALA A 112 -16.78 0.60 -1.20
C ALA A 112 -18.14 1.23 -1.55
N THR A 113 -19.09 0.44 -2.03
CA THR A 113 -20.46 0.83 -2.36
C THR A 113 -21.45 0.01 -1.54
N ASP A 114 -22.73 0.36 -1.58
CA ASP A 114 -23.76 -0.32 -0.77
C ASP A 114 -23.84 -1.83 -1.04
N ASP A 115 -23.44 -2.29 -2.24
CA ASP A 115 -23.53 -3.68 -2.69
C ASP A 115 -22.19 -4.45 -2.68
N GLY A 116 -21.06 -3.79 -2.49
CA GLY A 116 -19.77 -4.46 -2.30
C GLY A 116 -18.56 -3.56 -2.43
N ILE A 117 -17.40 -4.19 -2.65
CA ILE A 117 -16.10 -3.53 -2.73
C ILE A 117 -15.48 -3.83 -4.09
N TYR A 118 -15.05 -2.76 -4.75
CA TYR A 118 -14.58 -2.75 -6.13
C TYR A 118 -13.12 -2.31 -6.20
N LEU A 119 -12.35 -2.96 -7.07
CA LEU A 119 -10.99 -2.52 -7.44
C LEU A 119 -11.05 -1.83 -8.80
N PHE A 120 -10.40 -0.67 -8.93
CA PHE A 120 -10.25 0.01 -10.22
C PHE A 120 -9.09 -0.61 -11.02
N ILE A 121 -9.41 -1.17 -12.19
CA ILE A 121 -8.41 -1.73 -13.11
C ILE A 121 -8.04 -0.67 -14.14
N ILE A 122 -6.82 -0.13 -14.05
CA ILE A 122 -6.38 1.06 -14.83
C ILE A 122 -6.40 0.80 -16.33
N LYS A 123 -5.81 -0.30 -16.80
CA LYS A 123 -5.83 -0.73 -18.20
C LYS A 123 -7.21 -0.71 -18.85
N HIS A 124 -8.24 -1.09 -18.11
CA HIS A 124 -9.62 -1.20 -18.60
C HIS A 124 -10.50 -0.02 -18.17
N LYS A 125 -9.99 0.86 -17.30
CA LYS A 125 -10.69 2.02 -16.73
C LYS A 125 -12.05 1.64 -16.13
N VAL A 126 -12.11 0.51 -15.44
CA VAL A 126 -13.37 -0.05 -14.91
C VAL A 126 -13.20 -0.48 -13.46
N TYR A 127 -14.25 -0.28 -12.67
CA TYR A 127 -14.37 -0.87 -11.34
C TYR A 127 -14.91 -2.29 -11.44
N VAL A 128 -14.14 -3.26 -10.95
CA VAL A 128 -14.53 -4.68 -10.91
C VAL A 128 -14.85 -5.05 -9.46
N GLN A 129 -16.03 -5.62 -9.22
CA GLN A 129 -16.40 -6.09 -7.89
C GLN A 129 -15.50 -7.27 -7.51
N LYS A 130 -14.78 -7.14 -6.39
CA LYS A 130 -13.93 -8.20 -5.85
C LYS A 130 -14.57 -8.89 -4.66
N TYR A 131 -15.31 -8.12 -3.86
CA TYR A 131 -15.91 -8.62 -2.63
C TYR A 131 -17.34 -8.14 -2.46
N LYS A 132 -18.16 -9.01 -1.87
CA LYS A 132 -19.46 -8.65 -1.29
C LYS A 132 -19.29 -8.43 0.20
N TRP A 133 -20.18 -7.63 0.77
CA TRP A 133 -20.28 -7.47 2.22
C TRP A 133 -20.66 -8.78 2.90
N GLU A 134 -20.10 -8.99 4.08
CA GLU A 134 -20.56 -9.98 5.04
C GLU A 134 -21.56 -9.31 6.00
N PRO A 135 -22.63 -10.02 6.39
CA PRO A 135 -23.66 -9.49 7.28
C PRO A 135 -23.13 -9.18 8.69
#